data_AF-A0A822JGU2-F1
#
_entry.id   AF-A0A822JGU2-F1
#
_cell.length_a   1.000
_cell.length_b   1.000
_cell.length_c   1.000
_cell.angle_alpha   90.00
_cell.angle_beta   90.00
_cell.angle_gamma   90.00
#
_symmetry.space_group_name_H-M   'P 1'
#
loop_
_entity.id
_entity.type
_entity.pdbx_description
1 polymer ?
#
loop_
_entity_poly.entity_id
_entity_poly.type
_entity_poly.pdbx_seq_one_letter_code
_entity_poly.pdbx_strand_id
1 'polypeptide(L)'
;MRPDIGTKTGKNVKVFMIISIILLTAFAGCTTKEQTISTPGGDLKVSQGSGSGPAWCKTGTKMTMTGVNGQQGSYEIKGIVNYEGREVCLSEYVGDEGSMEQYFSQDSSYMVMITKDKSGKIINKLDMSQPK
;
A
#
# COMPACT_ATOMS: atom_id res chain seq x y z
N MET A 1 -39.26 29.13 0.82
CA MET A 1 -37.83 29.40 1.05
C MET A 1 -37.06 28.10 0.86
N ARG A 2 -36.33 27.99 -0.25
CA ARG A 2 -35.47 26.85 -0.60
C ARG A 2 -34.02 27.28 -0.33
N PRO A 3 -33.17 26.45 0.29
CA PRO A 3 -31.77 26.80 0.43
C PRO A 3 -31.05 26.69 -0.92
N ASP A 4 -30.48 27.82 -1.33
CA ASP A 4 -29.54 27.96 -2.44
C ASP A 4 -28.21 27.30 -2.03
N ILE A 5 -27.99 26.06 -2.47
CA ILE A 5 -26.72 25.35 -2.28
C ILE A 5 -25.80 25.82 -3.41
N GLY A 6 -25.05 26.88 -3.13
CA GLY A 6 -23.94 27.35 -3.95
C GLY A 6 -22.95 26.22 -4.20
N THR A 7 -23.03 25.63 -5.39
CA THR A 7 -22.11 24.60 -5.85
C THR A 7 -20.77 25.25 -6.14
N LYS A 8 -19.83 25.17 -5.19
CA LYS A 8 -18.41 25.48 -5.42
C LYS A 8 -17.79 24.35 -6.26
N THR A 9 -18.17 24.35 -7.53
CA THR A 9 -17.68 23.44 -8.56
C THR A 9 -16.33 23.94 -9.04
N GLY A 10 -15.22 23.28 -8.71
CA GLY A 10 -13.93 23.71 -9.26
C GLY A 10 -12.65 23.11 -8.70
N LYS A 11 -12.57 21.78 -8.58
CA LYS A 11 -11.35 20.93 -8.70
C LYS A 11 -11.56 19.57 -8.06
N ASN A 12 -12.17 19.53 -6.89
CA ASN A 12 -12.33 18.29 -6.12
C ASN A 12 -13.36 17.33 -6.73
N VAL A 13 -14.40 17.84 -7.40
CA VAL A 13 -15.42 17.00 -8.06
C VAL A 13 -14.83 16.17 -9.21
N LYS A 14 -13.84 16.70 -9.95
CA LYS A 14 -13.21 15.97 -11.06
C LYS A 14 -12.39 14.77 -10.58
N VAL A 15 -11.73 14.87 -9.42
CA VAL A 15 -10.96 13.77 -8.81
C VAL A 15 -11.91 12.65 -8.35
N PHE A 16 -13.03 13.00 -7.70
CA PHE A 16 -14.04 12.02 -7.28
C PHE A 16 -14.74 11.32 -8.46
N MET A 17 -14.93 12.01 -9.59
CA MET A 17 -15.55 11.42 -10.78
C MET A 17 -14.64 10.42 -11.49
N ILE A 18 -13.32 10.67 -11.51
CA ILE A 18 -12.32 9.73 -12.07
C ILE A 18 -12.21 8.47 -11.21
N ILE A 19 -12.26 8.61 -9.88
CA ILE A 19 -12.26 7.47 -8.94
C ILE A 19 -13.50 6.57 -9.15
N SER A 20 -14.66 7.15 -9.46
CA SER A 20 -15.89 6.36 -9.75
C SER A 20 -15.84 5.60 -11.08
N ILE A 21 -15.14 6.11 -12.10
CA ILE A 21 -14.98 5.41 -13.39
C ILE A 21 -14.04 4.20 -13.27
N ILE A 22 -13.05 4.26 -12.38
CA ILE A 22 -12.12 3.15 -12.14
C ILE A 22 -12.86 1.94 -11.53
N LEU A 23 -13.90 2.18 -10.72
CA LEU A 23 -14.74 1.13 -10.11
C LEU A 23 -15.64 0.37 -11.10
N LEU A 24 -15.90 0.90 -12.30
CA LEU A 24 -16.78 0.27 -13.30
C LEU A 24 -16.07 -0.63 -14.33
N THR A 25 -14.73 -0.66 -14.37
CA THR A 25 -13.99 -1.44 -15.38
C THR A 25 -13.59 -2.86 -14.94
N ALA A 26 -14.21 -3.37 -13.86
CA ALA A 26 -13.89 -4.69 -13.29
C ALA A 26 -14.43 -5.92 -14.06
N PHE A 27 -15.08 -5.77 -15.22
CA PHE A 27 -15.77 -6.90 -15.88
C PHE A 27 -15.42 -7.17 -17.35
N ALA A 28 -14.35 -6.61 -17.90
CA ALA A 28 -13.89 -7.02 -19.22
C ALA A 28 -12.36 -7.00 -19.32
N GLY A 29 -11.76 -8.19 -19.25
CA GLY A 29 -10.38 -8.43 -19.66
C GLY A 29 -9.36 -8.34 -18.52
N CYS A 30 -8.74 -9.47 -18.22
CA CYS A 30 -7.51 -9.56 -17.47
C CYS A 30 -6.43 -8.67 -18.12
N THR A 31 -6.18 -7.50 -17.55
CA THR A 31 -4.92 -6.79 -17.79
C THR A 31 -4.40 -6.34 -16.45
N THR A 32 -3.34 -7.02 -16.01
CA THR A 32 -2.45 -6.58 -14.93
C THR A 32 -2.02 -5.15 -15.22
N LYS A 33 -2.69 -4.16 -14.60
CA LYS A 33 -2.36 -2.74 -14.80
C LYS A 33 -1.18 -2.41 -13.89
N GLU A 34 0.02 -2.49 -14.45
CA GLU A 34 1.12 -1.70 -13.90
C GLU A 34 0.76 -0.22 -14.07
N GLN A 35 0.72 0.52 -12.97
CA GLN A 35 0.47 1.96 -12.96
C GLN A 35 1.75 2.66 -12.53
N THR A 36 2.27 3.57 -13.36
CA THR A 36 3.36 4.46 -13.00
C THR A 36 2.79 5.83 -12.64
N ILE A 37 3.14 6.34 -11.47
CA ILE A 37 2.74 7.64 -10.93
C ILE A 37 4.02 8.42 -10.67
N SER A 38 4.25 9.48 -11.44
CA SER A 38 5.36 10.41 -11.20
C SER A 38 4.96 11.45 -10.16
N THR A 39 5.77 11.59 -9.11
CA THR A 39 5.59 12.56 -8.03
C THR A 39 6.84 13.44 -7.91
N PRO A 40 6.77 14.63 -7.26
CA PRO A 40 7.96 15.44 -6.99
C PRO A 40 9.06 14.70 -6.22
N GLY A 41 8.71 13.64 -5.49
CA GLY A 41 9.65 12.77 -4.75
C GLY A 41 10.25 11.63 -5.57
N GLY A 42 9.83 11.45 -6.83
CA GLY A 42 10.28 10.35 -7.70
C GLY A 42 9.12 9.57 -8.32
N ASP A 43 9.44 8.45 -8.95
CA ASP A 43 8.47 7.60 -9.65
C ASP A 43 8.01 6.44 -8.75
N LEU A 44 6.69 6.22 -8.73
CA LEU A 44 6.05 5.09 -8.08
C LEU A 44 5.47 4.17 -9.13
N LYS A 45 5.87 2.90 -9.13
CA LYS A 45 5.28 1.86 -9.97
C LYS A 45 4.52 0.89 -9.09
N VAL A 46 3.22 0.77 -9.31
CA VAL A 46 2.36 -0.17 -8.59
C VAL A 46 1.95 -1.26 -9.55
N SER A 47 2.22 -2.51 -9.20
CA SER A 47 1.66 -3.67 -9.88
C SER A 47 0.73 -4.40 -8.92
N GLN A 48 -0.54 -4.48 -9.29
CA GLN A 48 -1.50 -5.23 -8.50
C GLN A 48 -1.15 -6.71 -8.53
N GLY A 49 -1.15 -7.32 -7.34
CA GLY A 49 -0.89 -8.73 -7.19
C GLY A 49 -1.99 -9.55 -7.84
N SER A 50 -1.58 -10.55 -8.63
CA SER A 50 -2.45 -11.64 -9.08
C SER A 50 -2.60 -12.75 -8.04
N GLY A 51 -2.00 -12.59 -6.85
CA GLY A 51 -2.02 -13.60 -5.80
C GLY A 51 -3.38 -13.73 -5.10
N SER A 52 -3.52 -14.82 -4.35
CA SER A 52 -4.68 -15.11 -3.51
C SER A 52 -4.65 -14.31 -2.20
N GLY A 53 -5.82 -14.06 -1.63
CA GLY A 53 -5.97 -13.37 -0.35
C GLY A 53 -7.16 -12.42 -0.34
N PRO A 54 -7.60 -11.98 0.86
CA PRO A 54 -8.64 -10.98 0.96
C PRO A 54 -8.14 -9.63 0.44
N ALA A 55 -9.07 -8.74 0.07
CA ALA A 55 -8.74 -7.45 -0.54
C ALA A 55 -7.79 -6.57 0.30
N TRP A 56 -7.81 -6.72 1.63
CA TRP A 56 -6.94 -6.00 2.57
C TRP A 56 -5.52 -6.60 2.69
N CYS A 57 -5.29 -7.83 2.22
CA CYS A 57 -4.00 -8.51 2.24
C CYS A 57 -3.83 -9.36 0.97
N LYS A 58 -3.79 -8.69 -0.18
CA LYS A 58 -3.69 -9.37 -1.47
C LYS A 58 -2.24 -9.69 -1.81
N THR A 59 -1.89 -10.97 -1.72
CA THR A 59 -0.54 -11.48 -1.96
C THR A 59 -0.01 -11.10 -3.34
N GLY A 60 1.29 -10.83 -3.42
CA GLY A 60 1.99 -10.50 -4.67
C GLY A 60 1.72 -9.10 -5.18
N THR A 61 0.99 -8.27 -4.42
CA THR A 61 0.89 -6.83 -4.69
C THR A 61 2.25 -6.21 -4.45
N LYS A 62 2.80 -5.56 -5.49
CA LYS A 62 4.13 -4.96 -5.46
C LYS A 62 4.06 -3.47 -5.75
N MET A 63 4.92 -2.73 -5.09
CA MET A 63 5.13 -1.31 -5.34
C MET A 63 6.63 -1.03 -5.37
N THR A 64 7.13 -0.52 -6.48
CA THR A 64 8.51 -0.07 -6.61
C THR A 64 8.53 1.46 -6.54
N MET A 65 9.40 2.00 -5.71
CA MET A 65 9.66 3.42 -5.58
C MET A 65 11.07 3.71 -6.09
N THR A 66 11.21 4.74 -6.93
CA THR A 66 12.50 5.27 -7.35
C THR A 66 12.56 6.73 -6.96
N GLY A 67 13.42 7.06 -5.99
CA GLY A 67 13.62 8.43 -5.53
C GLY A 67 14.35 9.30 -6.56
N VAL A 68 14.23 10.62 -6.44
CA VAL A 68 14.94 11.59 -7.31
C VAL A 68 16.48 11.49 -7.24
N ASN A 69 17.00 10.93 -6.16
CA ASN A 69 18.42 10.63 -5.95
C ASN A 69 18.84 9.27 -6.57
N GLY A 70 17.92 8.57 -7.25
CA GLY A 70 18.16 7.26 -7.86
C GLY A 70 18.03 6.07 -6.91
N GLN A 71 17.79 6.30 -5.61
CA GLN A 71 17.58 5.20 -4.65
C GLN A 71 16.32 4.42 -5.01
N GLN A 72 16.41 3.09 -4.89
CA GLN A 72 15.29 2.20 -5.19
C GLN A 72 14.80 1.49 -3.93
N GLY A 73 13.49 1.34 -3.87
CA GLY A 73 12.80 0.57 -2.84
C GLY A 73 11.71 -0.28 -3.48
N SER A 74 11.50 -1.48 -2.96
CA SER A 74 10.42 -2.37 -3.38
C SER A 74 9.64 -2.82 -2.17
N TYR A 75 8.33 -2.64 -2.23
CA TYR A 75 7.37 -3.13 -1.26
C TYR A 75 6.59 -4.30 -1.87
N GLU A 76 6.34 -5.35 -1.09
CA GLU A 76 5.55 -6.50 -1.49
C GLU A 76 4.67 -7.00 -0.34
N ILE A 77 3.39 -7.28 -0.63
CA ILE A 77 2.51 -8.01 0.28
C ILE A 77 2.79 -9.51 0.14
N LYS A 78 3.32 -10.12 1.20
CA LYS A 78 3.65 -11.56 1.25
C LYS A 78 2.44 -12.44 1.57
N GLY A 79 1.41 -11.85 2.16
CA GLY A 79 0.15 -12.53 2.46
C GLY A 79 -0.09 -12.70 3.97
N ILE A 80 -1.09 -13.51 4.31
CA ILE A 80 -1.48 -13.76 5.69
C ILE A 80 -0.52 -14.75 6.34
N VAL A 81 -0.02 -14.41 7.53
CA VAL A 81 0.87 -15.24 8.36
C VAL A 81 0.38 -15.28 9.80
N ASN A 82 0.83 -16.27 10.56
CA ASN A 82 0.70 -16.26 12.01
C ASN A 82 1.94 -15.61 12.62
N TYR A 83 1.77 -14.51 13.35
CA TYR A 83 2.84 -13.82 14.06
C TYR A 83 2.40 -13.52 15.49
N GLU A 84 3.21 -13.91 16.47
CA GLU A 84 2.91 -13.76 17.90
C GLU A 84 1.52 -14.31 18.30
N GLY A 85 1.10 -15.41 17.67
CA GLY A 85 -0.19 -16.06 17.94
C GLY A 85 -1.39 -15.39 17.28
N ARG A 86 -1.18 -14.43 16.36
CA ARG A 86 -2.23 -13.67 15.68
C ARG A 86 -2.14 -13.88 14.18
N GLU A 87 -3.29 -13.96 13.52
CA GLU A 87 -3.37 -13.94 12.07
C GLU A 87 -3.27 -12.48 11.58
N VAL A 88 -2.24 -12.19 10.78
CA VAL A 88 -1.89 -10.83 10.32
C VAL A 88 -1.41 -10.86 8.88
N CYS A 89 -1.49 -9.74 8.18
CA CYS A 89 -0.85 -9.58 6.89
C CYS A 89 0.62 -9.21 7.07
N LEU A 90 1.51 -9.93 6.39
CA LEU A 90 2.91 -9.56 6.25
C LEU A 90 3.12 -8.80 4.95
N SER A 91 3.79 -7.67 5.07
CA SER A 91 4.39 -6.97 3.94
C SER A 91 5.86 -6.68 4.20
N GLU A 92 6.63 -6.62 3.13
CA GLU A 92 8.07 -6.42 3.18
C GLU A 92 8.45 -5.25 2.27
N TYR A 93 9.20 -4.30 2.82
CA TYR A 93 9.95 -3.32 2.05
C TYR A 93 11.43 -3.71 2.01
N VAL A 94 12.04 -3.62 0.84
CA VAL A 94 13.48 -3.80 0.64
C VAL A 94 14.00 -2.57 -0.10
N GLY A 95 15.02 -1.92 0.44
CA GLY A 95 15.70 -0.81 -0.22
C GLY A 95 17.21 -0.89 -0.02
N ASP A 96 17.91 0.11 -0.57
CA ASP A 96 19.37 0.13 -0.57
C ASP A 96 20.01 0.12 0.82
N GLU A 97 19.28 0.58 1.85
CA GLU A 97 19.77 0.73 3.23
C GLU A 97 19.37 -0.42 4.16
N GLY A 98 18.52 -1.34 3.70
CA GLY A 98 18.03 -2.44 4.51
C GLY A 98 16.61 -2.85 4.13
N SER A 99 15.94 -3.54 5.03
CA SER A 99 14.57 -3.99 4.83
C SER A 99 13.68 -3.66 6.01
N MET A 100 12.38 -3.70 5.77
CA MET A 100 11.37 -3.55 6.81
C MET A 100 10.29 -4.60 6.61
N GLU A 101 9.97 -5.33 7.67
CA GLU A 101 8.79 -6.19 7.73
C GLU A 101 7.70 -5.43 8.48
N GLN A 102 6.49 -5.44 7.93
CA GLN A 102 5.32 -4.86 8.57
C GLN A 102 4.23 -5.95 8.70
N TYR A 103 3.78 -6.14 9.93
CA TYR A 103 2.70 -7.04 10.32
C TYR A 103 1.49 -6.20 10.70
N PHE A 104 0.35 -6.40 10.04
CA PHE A 104 -0.86 -5.63 10.34
C PHE A 104 -2.14 -6.46 10.28
N SER A 105 -3.09 -6.17 11.15
CA SER A 105 -4.43 -6.78 11.12
C SER A 105 -5.39 -5.99 10.23
N GLN A 106 -6.46 -6.66 9.77
CA GLN A 106 -7.50 -6.04 8.95
C GLN A 106 -8.14 -4.81 9.60
N ASP A 107 -8.36 -4.87 10.91
CA ASP A 107 -8.98 -3.81 11.71
C ASP A 107 -7.98 -2.72 12.15
N SER A 108 -6.72 -2.83 11.73
CA SER A 108 -5.62 -1.94 12.14
C SER A 108 -5.38 -1.88 13.67
N SER A 109 -5.95 -2.80 14.45
CA SER A 109 -5.71 -2.88 15.90
C SER A 109 -4.33 -3.41 16.25
N TYR A 110 -3.71 -4.16 15.34
CA TYR A 110 -2.36 -4.68 15.47
C TYR A 110 -1.49 -4.15 14.34
N MET A 111 -0.35 -3.55 14.68
CA MET A 111 0.64 -3.08 13.73
C MET A 111 2.04 -3.15 14.35
N VAL A 112 2.89 -4.02 13.79
CA VAL A 112 4.29 -4.14 14.18
C VAL A 112 5.17 -3.92 12.96
N MET A 113 6.17 -3.06 13.09
CA MET A 113 7.20 -2.83 12.09
C MET A 113 8.55 -3.27 12.63
N ILE A 114 9.29 -4.05 11.84
CA ILE A 114 10.63 -4.52 12.16
C ILE A 114 11.56 -4.02 11.07
N THR A 115 12.46 -3.10 11.42
CA THR A 115 13.49 -2.59 10.51
C THR A 115 14.78 -3.38 10.70
N LYS A 116 15.33 -3.85 9.58
CA LYS A 116 16.60 -4.55 9.49
C LYS A 116 17.59 -3.71 8.68
N ASP A 117 18.85 -3.69 9.10
CA ASP A 117 19.92 -3.11 8.29
C ASP A 117 20.26 -4.00 7.07
N LYS A 118 21.22 -3.58 6.24
CA LYS A 118 21.67 -4.34 5.06
C LYS A 118 22.18 -5.75 5.37
N SER A 119 22.63 -6.02 6.60
CA SER A 119 23.08 -7.35 7.03
C SER A 119 21.95 -8.27 7.48
N GLY A 120 20.71 -7.75 7.53
CA GLY A 120 19.55 -8.45 8.07
C GLY A 120 19.43 -8.36 9.59
N LYS A 121 20.30 -7.59 10.25
CA LYS A 121 20.23 -7.39 11.70
C LYS A 121 19.09 -6.44 12.03
N ILE A 122 18.25 -6.84 12.98
CA ILE A 122 17.18 -5.98 13.49
C ILE A 122 17.82 -4.78 14.20
N ILE A 123 17.50 -3.58 13.69
CA ILE A 123 17.94 -2.31 14.25
C ILE A 123 16.81 -1.56 14.95
N ASN A 124 15.55 -1.88 14.62
CA ASN A 124 14.39 -1.29 15.27
C ASN A 124 13.19 -2.25 15.23
N LYS A 125 12.39 -2.26 16.31
CA LYS A 125 11.06 -2.86 16.35
C LYS A 125 10.11 -1.81 16.92
N LEU A 126 9.10 -1.45 16.15
CA LEU A 126 8.07 -0.49 16.54
C LEU A 126 6.73 -1.22 16.63
N ASP A 127 6.13 -1.21 17.81
CA ASP A 127 4.77 -1.70 18.03
C ASP A 127 3.83 -0.49 18.13
N MET A 128 2.89 -0.41 17.19
CA MET A 128 1.86 0.63 17.09
C MET A 128 0.45 0.06 17.34
N SER A 129 0.38 -1.16 17.87
CA SER A 129 -0.88 -1.82 18.17
C SER A 129 -1.67 -0.99 19.17
N GLN A 130 -2.96 -0.80 18.88
CA GLN A 130 -3.86 -0.10 19.80
C GLN A 130 -4.28 -1.07 20.91
N PRO A 131 -4.27 -0.66 22.18
CA PRO A 131 -4.89 -1.45 23.23
C PRO A 131 -6.38 -1.61 22.89
N LYS A 132 -6.88 -2.85 23.00
CA LYS A 132 -8.31 -3.16 22.84
C LYS A 132 -9.10 -2.70 24.06
#